data_AF-A0A7C5ZJJ3-F1
#
_entry.id   AF-A0A7C5ZJJ3-F1
#
_cell.length_a   1.000
_cell.length_b   1.000
_cell.length_c   1.000
_cell.angle_alpha   90.00
_cell.angle_beta   90.00
_cell.angle_gamma   90.00
#
_symmetry.space_group_name_H-M   'P 1'
#
loop_
_entity.id
_entity.type
_entity.pdbx_description
1 polymer ?
#
loop_
_entity_poly.entity_id
_entity_poly.type
_entity_poly.pdbx_seq_one_letter_code
_entity_poly.pdbx_strand_id
1 'polypeptide(L)'
;AGYWAQKWFFRWGPQDGIPGMLKNMDLVRHVREAIGVANDIMFDCWMGWDYSYAAKMLEQISQYNVRWVEEPLPADRISEYAALRNGTNVPLATGEHEYTRWGFLQLLQADAVDVIQADPDWAGGLTEMVKICTLASAYGKPVIPHGHSVLPALHLIASQPETVCPMAEFLIKHQPAAQFFHKTYVEPQDGAFALPTGPGLGIEIDQSRVLKRARVT
;
A
#
# COMPACT_ATOMS: atom_id res chain seq x y z
N ALA A 1 13.73 4.68 14.47
CA ALA A 1 13.56 4.44 13.03
C ALA A 1 12.87 5.61 12.31
N GLY A 2 12.23 6.55 13.02
CA GLY A 2 11.76 7.83 12.44
C GLY A 2 10.48 7.78 11.61
N TYR A 3 9.91 6.59 11.36
CA TYR A 3 8.59 6.46 10.74
C TYR A 3 7.52 7.17 11.56
N TRP A 4 6.70 7.98 10.89
CA TRP A 4 5.56 8.71 11.45
C TRP A 4 4.22 8.01 11.20
N ALA A 5 4.22 6.93 10.42
CA ALA A 5 3.08 6.06 10.13
C ALA A 5 3.50 4.59 10.10
N GLN A 6 2.60 3.68 10.50
CA GLN A 6 2.86 2.23 10.47
C GLN A 6 1.65 1.45 9.95
N LYS A 7 1.88 0.55 9.01
CA LYS A 7 0.88 -0.41 8.53
C LYS A 7 1.12 -1.80 9.12
N TRP A 8 0.07 -2.42 9.65
CA TRP A 8 0.09 -3.75 10.25
C TRP A 8 -0.87 -4.69 9.55
N PHE A 9 -0.56 -5.99 9.52
CA PHE A 9 -1.44 -6.98 8.90
C PHE A 9 -2.45 -7.52 9.90
N PHE A 10 -3.72 -7.50 9.52
CA PHE A 10 -4.70 -8.37 10.17
C PHE A 10 -4.35 -9.85 9.93
N ARG A 11 -4.66 -10.68 10.91
CA ARG A 11 -4.27 -12.11 10.90
C ARG A 11 -5.45 -13.07 10.80
N TRP A 12 -6.65 -12.55 11.02
CA TRP A 12 -7.89 -13.32 11.06
C TRP A 12 -8.89 -12.78 10.05
N GLY A 13 -9.69 -13.67 9.49
CA GLY A 13 -10.69 -13.37 8.46
C GLY A 13 -12.06 -13.95 8.78
N PRO A 14 -12.98 -13.98 7.80
CA PRO A 14 -14.35 -14.46 7.97
C PRO A 14 -14.45 -15.87 8.57
N GLN A 15 -13.53 -16.77 8.18
CA GLN A 15 -13.46 -18.15 8.66
C GLN A 15 -13.21 -18.28 10.17
N ASP A 16 -12.63 -17.25 10.80
CA ASP A 16 -12.31 -17.24 12.22
C ASP A 16 -13.46 -16.68 13.08
N GLY A 17 -14.53 -16.19 12.44
CA GLY A 17 -15.73 -15.69 13.08
C GLY A 17 -15.47 -14.55 14.09
N ILE A 18 -16.37 -14.45 15.08
CA ILE A 18 -16.28 -13.44 16.16
C ILE A 18 -14.97 -13.55 16.94
N PRO A 19 -14.45 -14.75 17.31
CA PRO A 19 -13.16 -14.84 17.99
C PRO A 19 -12.00 -14.23 17.20
N GLY A 20 -11.95 -14.42 15.88
CA GLY A 20 -10.94 -13.79 15.02
C GLY A 20 -11.08 -12.27 14.97
N MET A 21 -12.31 -11.78 14.87
CA MET A 21 -12.64 -10.34 14.92
C MET A 21 -12.17 -9.69 16.22
N LEU A 22 -12.43 -10.31 17.38
CA LEU A 22 -11.97 -9.80 18.67
C LEU A 22 -10.44 -9.73 18.75
N LYS A 23 -9.72 -10.73 18.22
CA LYS A 23 -8.26 -10.70 18.15
C LYS A 23 -7.73 -9.58 17.23
N ASN A 24 -8.40 -9.33 16.11
CA ASN A 24 -8.07 -8.20 15.23
C ASN A 24 -8.32 -6.85 15.95
N MET A 25 -9.42 -6.73 16.71
CA MET A 25 -9.67 -5.54 17.53
C MET A 25 -8.61 -5.34 18.62
N ASP A 26 -8.18 -6.42 19.29
CA ASP A 26 -7.08 -6.36 20.25
C ASP A 26 -5.76 -5.90 19.61
N LEU A 27 -5.47 -6.36 18.39
CA LEU A 27 -4.31 -5.86 17.64
C LEU A 27 -4.41 -4.34 17.43
N VAL A 28 -5.55 -3.85 16.94
CA VAL A 28 -5.76 -2.42 16.67
C VAL A 28 -5.58 -1.60 17.94
N ARG A 29 -6.22 -2.04 19.04
CA ARG A 29 -6.13 -1.41 20.35
C ARG A 29 -4.68 -1.35 20.84
N HIS A 30 -3.98 -2.48 20.86
CA HIS A 30 -2.60 -2.54 21.36
C HIS A 30 -1.64 -1.70 20.50
N VAL A 31 -1.79 -1.71 19.18
CA VAL A 31 -0.95 -0.88 18.29
C VAL A 31 -1.24 0.60 18.56
N ARG A 32 -2.50 1.01 18.65
CA ARG A 32 -2.88 2.40 18.96
C ARG A 32 -2.36 2.84 20.33
N GLU A 33 -2.49 2.02 21.36
CA GLU A 33 -1.95 2.28 22.71
C GLU A 33 -0.43 2.44 22.69
N ALA A 34 0.27 1.58 21.94
CA ALA A 34 1.74 1.58 21.88
C ALA A 34 2.31 2.79 21.13
N ILE A 35 1.67 3.22 20.03
CA ILE A 35 2.21 4.30 19.20
C ILE A 35 1.61 5.68 19.51
N GLY A 36 0.53 5.74 20.31
CA GLY A 36 -0.16 6.97 20.68
C GLY A 36 -1.06 7.54 19.57
N VAL A 37 -1.95 8.45 19.94
CA VAL A 37 -3.01 8.99 19.05
C VAL A 37 -2.52 9.94 17.96
N ALA A 38 -1.32 10.51 18.11
CA ALA A 38 -0.77 11.49 17.18
C ALA A 38 -0.11 10.88 15.93
N ASN A 39 0.21 9.58 15.97
CA ASN A 39 0.85 8.87 14.86
C ASN A 39 -0.18 8.13 14.01
N ASP A 40 0.09 7.94 12.74
CA ASP A 40 -0.82 7.23 11.85
C ASP A 40 -0.67 5.71 11.98
N ILE A 41 -1.81 5.01 12.02
CA ILE A 41 -1.89 3.55 11.90
C ILE A 41 -2.74 3.16 10.71
N MET A 42 -2.30 2.14 10.01
CA MET A 42 -3.03 1.53 8.91
C MET A 42 -3.08 0.03 9.13
N PHE A 43 -4.09 -0.63 8.57
CA PHE A 43 -4.20 -2.07 8.64
C PHE A 43 -4.47 -2.69 7.28
N ASP A 44 -3.74 -3.75 6.98
CA ASP A 44 -3.78 -4.47 5.72
C ASP A 44 -4.50 -5.81 5.89
N CYS A 45 -5.47 -6.06 5.00
CA CYS A 45 -6.29 -7.27 4.98
C CYS A 45 -5.91 -8.23 3.84
N TRP A 46 -5.10 -7.79 2.88
CA TRP A 46 -4.62 -8.57 1.73
C TRP A 46 -5.72 -9.38 1.01
N MET A 47 -6.80 -8.69 0.64
CA MET A 47 -8.03 -9.23 0.01
C MET A 47 -8.72 -10.34 0.82
N GLY A 48 -8.40 -10.48 2.11
CA GLY A 48 -8.75 -11.65 2.92
C GLY A 48 -10.13 -11.62 3.54
N TRP A 49 -10.91 -10.54 3.41
CA TRP A 49 -12.25 -10.43 3.99
C TRP A 49 -13.34 -10.41 2.92
N ASP A 50 -14.58 -10.61 3.38
CA ASP A 50 -15.79 -10.35 2.62
C ASP A 50 -16.46 -9.06 3.10
N TYR A 51 -17.45 -8.57 2.34
CA TYR A 51 -18.17 -7.34 2.65
C TYR A 51 -18.76 -7.32 4.07
N SER A 52 -19.37 -8.44 4.50
CA SER A 52 -20.08 -8.50 5.78
C SER A 52 -19.11 -8.44 6.96
N TYR A 53 -17.97 -9.12 6.86
CA TYR A 53 -16.91 -9.07 7.86
C TYR A 53 -16.25 -7.69 7.88
N ALA A 54 -15.91 -7.14 6.71
CA ALA A 54 -15.29 -5.83 6.58
C ALA A 54 -16.17 -4.72 7.18
N ALA A 55 -17.46 -4.67 6.84
CA ALA A 55 -18.39 -3.67 7.38
C ALA A 55 -18.43 -3.69 8.91
N LYS A 56 -18.53 -4.89 9.52
CA LYS A 56 -18.53 -5.05 10.97
C LYS A 56 -17.19 -4.64 11.60
N MET A 57 -16.07 -5.06 11.02
CA MET A 57 -14.74 -4.68 11.51
C MET A 57 -14.54 -3.17 11.48
N LEU A 58 -14.88 -2.52 10.36
CA LEU A 58 -14.71 -1.07 10.16
C LEU A 58 -15.53 -0.27 11.18
N GLU A 59 -16.76 -0.70 11.47
CA GLU A 59 -17.58 -0.11 12.52
C GLU A 59 -16.88 -0.17 13.89
N GLN A 60 -16.40 -1.35 14.27
CA GLN A 60 -15.77 -1.58 15.59
C GLN A 60 -14.47 -0.80 15.78
N ILE A 61 -13.68 -0.63 14.72
CA ILE A 61 -12.37 0.02 14.79
C ILE A 61 -12.41 1.53 14.54
N SER A 62 -13.56 2.09 14.17
CA SER A 62 -13.74 3.51 13.84
C SER A 62 -13.25 4.47 14.94
N GLN A 63 -13.33 4.05 16.20
CA GLN A 63 -12.87 4.82 17.37
C GLN A 63 -11.35 4.96 17.49
N TYR A 64 -10.55 4.17 16.76
CA TYR A 64 -9.08 4.14 16.92
C TYR A 64 -8.33 5.11 16.00
N ASN A 65 -9.04 5.99 15.29
CA ASN A 65 -8.45 6.95 14.34
C ASN A 65 -7.49 6.25 13.35
N VAL A 66 -7.96 5.16 12.74
CA VAL A 66 -7.18 4.42 11.74
C VAL A 66 -7.11 5.28 10.47
N ARG A 67 -5.90 5.49 9.95
CA ARG A 67 -5.70 6.33 8.76
C ARG A 67 -6.29 5.69 7.50
N TRP A 68 -6.14 4.37 7.34
CA TRP A 68 -6.94 3.59 6.40
C TRP A 68 -6.93 2.09 6.73
N VAL A 69 -7.91 1.37 6.18
CA VAL A 69 -7.88 -0.09 6.02
C VAL A 69 -7.64 -0.43 4.55
N GLU A 70 -6.70 -1.33 4.31
CA GLU A 70 -6.15 -1.66 3.01
C GLU A 70 -6.56 -3.06 2.55
N GLU A 71 -6.91 -3.14 1.27
CA GLU A 71 -7.39 -4.34 0.59
C GLU A 71 -8.35 -5.22 1.42
N PRO A 72 -9.42 -4.69 2.07
CA PRO A 72 -10.38 -5.52 2.79
C PRO A 72 -11.06 -6.55 1.90
N LEU A 73 -11.29 -6.24 0.61
CA LEU A 73 -12.02 -7.10 -0.32
C LEU A 73 -11.16 -7.48 -1.53
N PRO A 74 -11.49 -8.58 -2.22
CA PRO A 74 -10.89 -8.89 -3.53
C PRO A 74 -11.03 -7.72 -4.52
N ALA A 75 -10.00 -7.50 -5.35
CA ALA A 75 -9.91 -6.36 -6.27
C ALA A 75 -11.13 -6.22 -7.20
N ASP A 76 -11.72 -7.32 -7.64
CA ASP A 76 -12.90 -7.32 -8.53
C ASP A 76 -14.17 -6.71 -7.89
N ARG A 77 -14.19 -6.51 -6.57
CA ARG A 77 -15.36 -6.09 -5.79
C ARG A 77 -15.52 -4.58 -5.70
N ILE A 78 -15.29 -3.85 -6.80
CA ILE A 78 -15.30 -2.38 -6.85
C ILE A 78 -16.60 -1.77 -6.29
N SER A 79 -17.75 -2.34 -6.65
CA SER A 79 -19.05 -1.85 -6.15
C SER A 79 -19.23 -2.07 -4.64
N GLU A 80 -18.65 -3.14 -4.10
CA GLU A 80 -18.66 -3.43 -2.66
C GLU A 80 -17.69 -2.51 -1.92
N TYR A 81 -16.54 -2.14 -2.50
CA TYR A 81 -15.67 -1.08 -1.97
C TYR A 81 -16.40 0.25 -1.87
N ALA A 82 -17.09 0.69 -2.93
CA ALA A 82 -17.87 1.92 -2.92
C ALA A 82 -18.98 1.90 -1.84
N ALA A 83 -19.68 0.76 -1.70
CA ALA A 83 -20.68 0.57 -0.66
C ALA A 83 -20.07 0.60 0.75
N LEU A 84 -18.93 -0.08 0.97
CA LEU A 84 -18.21 -0.06 2.24
C LEU A 84 -17.78 1.36 2.60
N ARG A 85 -17.12 2.06 1.67
CA ARG A 85 -16.62 3.41 1.87
C ARG A 85 -17.73 4.38 2.25
N ASN A 86 -18.89 4.29 1.61
CA ASN A 86 -20.05 5.11 1.95
C ASN A 86 -20.68 4.74 3.32
N GLY A 87 -20.42 3.54 3.83
CA GLY A 87 -20.94 3.04 5.10
C GLY A 87 -20.01 3.22 6.31
N THR A 88 -18.80 3.74 6.13
CA THR A 88 -17.81 3.89 7.21
C THR A 88 -17.16 5.27 7.20
N ASN A 89 -16.64 5.68 8.35
CA ASN A 89 -15.74 6.85 8.47
C ASN A 89 -14.26 6.45 8.43
N VAL A 90 -13.95 5.16 8.37
CA VAL A 90 -12.58 4.66 8.25
C VAL A 90 -12.18 4.70 6.77
N PRO A 91 -11.14 5.46 6.38
CA PRO A 91 -10.74 5.54 4.98
C PRO A 91 -10.32 4.18 4.43
N LEU A 92 -10.56 3.95 3.14
CA LEU A 92 -10.19 2.71 2.46
C LEU A 92 -9.06 2.94 1.46
N ALA A 93 -8.19 1.94 1.35
CA ALA A 93 -7.12 1.92 0.37
C ALA A 93 -7.10 0.58 -0.39
N THR A 94 -6.75 0.61 -1.67
CA THR A 94 -6.61 -0.59 -2.50
C THR A 94 -5.78 -0.29 -3.74
N GLY A 95 -5.43 -1.34 -4.48
CA GLY A 95 -4.93 -1.21 -5.85
C GLY A 95 -3.58 -1.86 -6.11
N GLU A 96 -2.96 -2.54 -5.15
CA GLU A 96 -1.75 -3.31 -5.43
C GLU A 96 -2.06 -4.45 -6.43
N HIS A 97 -3.25 -5.07 -6.33
CA HIS A 97 -3.74 -6.08 -7.28
C HIS A 97 -4.65 -5.53 -8.40
N GLU A 98 -4.58 -4.22 -8.69
CA GLU A 98 -5.25 -3.61 -9.84
C GLU A 98 -4.24 -3.19 -10.91
N TYR A 99 -4.63 -3.30 -12.18
CA TYR A 99 -3.71 -3.18 -13.30
C TYR A 99 -4.19 -2.17 -14.32
N THR A 100 -3.24 -1.42 -14.89
CA THR A 100 -3.45 -0.44 -15.97
C THR A 100 -4.39 0.70 -15.60
N ARG A 101 -4.31 1.82 -16.34
CA ARG A 101 -5.15 2.99 -16.07
C ARG A 101 -6.66 2.72 -16.13
N TRP A 102 -7.10 1.67 -16.84
CA TRP A 102 -8.52 1.36 -16.99
C TRP A 102 -9.12 0.76 -15.72
N GLY A 103 -8.40 -0.12 -15.02
CA GLY A 103 -8.82 -0.65 -13.72
C GLY A 103 -8.90 0.47 -12.68
N PHE A 104 -7.84 1.28 -12.58
CA PHE A 104 -7.85 2.45 -11.70
C PHE A 104 -8.93 3.47 -12.07
N LEU A 105 -9.24 3.68 -13.35
CA LEU A 105 -10.35 4.55 -13.75
C LEU A 105 -11.69 4.03 -13.21
N GLN A 106 -11.91 2.71 -13.18
CA GLN A 106 -13.14 2.14 -12.63
C GLN A 106 -13.23 2.36 -11.11
N LEU A 107 -12.14 2.15 -10.37
CA LEU A 107 -12.07 2.46 -8.93
C LEU A 107 -12.39 3.93 -8.66
N LEU A 108 -11.82 4.84 -9.45
CA LEU A 108 -12.02 6.29 -9.32
C LEU A 108 -13.45 6.71 -9.67
N GLN A 109 -14.01 6.20 -10.78
CA GLN A 109 -15.38 6.50 -11.21
C GLN A 109 -16.43 6.01 -10.21
N ALA A 110 -16.16 4.90 -9.53
CA ALA A 110 -17.02 4.37 -8.48
C ALA A 110 -16.85 5.08 -7.13
N ASP A 111 -15.89 6.01 -7.00
CA ASP A 111 -15.45 6.62 -5.73
C ASP A 111 -15.21 5.54 -4.65
N ALA A 112 -14.56 4.45 -5.05
CA ALA A 112 -14.50 3.20 -4.29
C ALA A 112 -13.55 3.26 -3.09
N VAL A 113 -12.51 4.10 -3.16
CA VAL A 113 -11.45 4.20 -2.15
C VAL A 113 -10.98 5.64 -1.94
N ASP A 114 -10.28 5.86 -0.84
CA ASP A 114 -9.65 7.14 -0.48
C ASP A 114 -8.20 7.22 -0.93
N VAL A 115 -7.50 6.09 -1.04
CA VAL A 115 -6.09 6.00 -1.42
C VAL A 115 -5.89 4.93 -2.48
N ILE A 116 -5.13 5.25 -3.52
CA ILE A 116 -4.74 4.31 -4.59
C ILE A 116 -3.33 3.79 -4.32
N GLN A 117 -3.14 2.46 -4.39
CA GLN A 117 -1.88 1.80 -4.05
C GLN A 117 -1.32 0.93 -5.17
N ALA A 118 -1.35 1.45 -6.40
CA ALA A 118 -0.81 0.78 -7.57
C ALA A 118 0.68 0.41 -7.37
N ASP A 119 1.06 -0.83 -7.68
CA ASP A 119 2.46 -1.26 -7.68
C ASP A 119 3.14 -0.91 -9.03
N PRO A 120 4.27 -0.19 -9.05
CA PRO A 120 4.97 0.13 -10.29
C PRO A 120 5.38 -1.06 -11.16
N ASP A 121 5.78 -2.19 -10.57
CA ASP A 121 6.22 -3.38 -11.31
C ASP A 121 5.03 -4.22 -11.79
N TRP A 122 3.88 -4.11 -11.15
CA TRP A 122 2.70 -4.94 -11.47
C TRP A 122 1.68 -4.18 -12.33
N ALA A 123 1.39 -2.92 -12.01
CA ALA A 123 0.31 -2.14 -12.61
C ALA A 123 0.55 -1.72 -14.08
N GLY A 124 1.74 -2.00 -14.63
CA GLY A 124 2.09 -1.72 -16.03
C GLY A 124 3.35 -0.86 -16.22
N GLY A 125 4.17 -0.68 -15.19
CA GLY A 125 5.43 0.07 -15.27
C GLY A 125 5.25 1.57 -15.04
N LEU A 126 6.37 2.28 -14.88
CA LEU A 126 6.40 3.73 -14.63
C LEU A 126 5.63 4.56 -15.66
N THR A 127 5.67 4.14 -16.93
CA THR A 127 4.92 4.85 -17.99
C THR A 127 3.41 4.73 -17.80
N GLU A 128 2.91 3.65 -17.21
CA GLU A 128 1.49 3.49 -16.87
C GLU A 128 1.15 4.18 -15.55
N MET A 129 2.03 4.08 -14.56
CA MET A 129 1.89 4.77 -13.27
C MET A 129 1.73 6.28 -13.41
N VAL A 130 2.42 6.93 -14.34
CA VAL A 130 2.23 8.38 -14.59
C VAL A 130 0.80 8.70 -15.05
N LYS A 131 0.17 7.85 -15.87
CA LYS A 131 -1.25 8.05 -16.23
C LYS A 131 -2.17 7.78 -15.05
N ILE A 132 -1.87 6.76 -14.23
CA ILE A 132 -2.64 6.46 -13.02
C ILE A 132 -2.61 7.67 -12.07
N CYS A 133 -1.42 8.24 -11.82
CA CYS A 133 -1.26 9.47 -11.04
C CYS A 133 -2.03 10.65 -11.64
N THR A 134 -1.97 10.81 -12.97
CA THR A 134 -2.72 11.86 -13.66
C THR A 134 -4.23 11.71 -13.46
N LEU A 135 -4.77 10.50 -13.62
CA LEU A 135 -6.19 10.22 -13.37
C LEU A 135 -6.55 10.48 -11.91
N ALA A 136 -5.81 9.90 -10.96
CA ALA A 136 -6.07 10.04 -9.53
C ALA A 136 -6.06 11.52 -9.09
N SER A 137 -5.15 12.33 -9.64
CA SER A 137 -5.09 13.77 -9.38
C SER A 137 -6.36 14.52 -9.77
N ALA A 138 -7.01 14.12 -10.88
CA ALA A 138 -8.26 14.73 -11.32
C ALA A 138 -9.45 14.41 -10.40
N TYR A 139 -9.36 13.31 -9.65
CA TYR A 139 -10.36 12.88 -8.66
C TYR A 139 -9.97 13.29 -7.23
N GLY A 140 -8.82 13.96 -7.04
CA GLY A 140 -8.32 14.34 -5.73
C GLY A 140 -7.93 13.16 -4.83
N LYS A 141 -7.58 12.00 -5.42
CA LYS A 141 -7.15 10.81 -4.69
C LYS A 141 -5.63 10.71 -4.70
N PRO A 142 -4.95 10.61 -3.54
CA PRO A 142 -3.52 10.37 -3.50
C PRO A 142 -3.18 8.96 -4.00
N VAL A 143 -2.02 8.86 -4.61
CA VAL A 143 -1.37 7.59 -4.99
C VAL A 143 -0.21 7.37 -4.03
N ILE A 144 -0.26 6.28 -3.29
CA ILE A 144 0.81 5.81 -2.41
C ILE A 144 1.25 4.46 -2.96
N PRO A 145 2.26 4.43 -3.86
CA PRO A 145 2.62 3.20 -4.55
C PRO A 145 2.99 2.08 -3.57
N HIS A 146 2.52 0.88 -3.86
CA HIS A 146 2.81 -0.30 -3.03
C HIS A 146 4.33 -0.51 -2.92
N GLY A 147 4.78 -0.71 -1.68
CA GLY A 147 6.17 -0.68 -1.27
C GLY A 147 7.00 -1.92 -1.63
N HIS A 148 6.48 -2.84 -2.46
CA HIS A 148 7.27 -3.94 -3.03
C HIS A 148 8.32 -3.40 -4.00
N SER A 149 7.91 -2.50 -4.90
CA SER A 149 8.76 -1.93 -5.95
C SER A 149 9.37 -0.58 -5.54
N VAL A 150 10.13 -0.56 -4.44
CA VAL A 150 10.58 0.70 -3.78
C VAL A 150 11.35 1.64 -4.70
N LEU A 151 12.31 1.14 -5.50
CA LEU A 151 13.13 2.00 -6.36
C LEU A 151 12.29 2.70 -7.46
N PRO A 152 11.52 1.97 -8.28
CA PRO A 152 10.53 2.60 -9.17
C PRO A 152 9.58 3.56 -8.43
N ALA A 153 9.05 3.17 -7.28
CA ALA A 153 8.13 3.99 -6.49
C ALA A 153 8.76 5.33 -6.09
N LEU A 154 10.02 5.34 -5.62
CA LEU A 154 10.73 6.57 -5.24
C LEU A 154 10.90 7.52 -6.43
N HIS A 155 11.27 7.01 -7.61
CA HIS A 155 11.37 7.84 -8.82
C HIS A 155 10.02 8.38 -9.26
N LEU A 156 8.96 7.58 -9.16
CA LEU A 156 7.60 8.05 -9.43
C LEU A 156 7.21 9.16 -8.46
N ILE A 157 7.32 8.92 -7.15
CA ILE A 157 6.95 9.87 -6.09
C ILE A 157 7.69 11.20 -6.29
N ALA A 158 9.00 11.16 -6.52
CA ALA A 158 9.83 12.35 -6.75
C ALA A 158 9.47 13.15 -8.02
N SER A 159 8.77 12.52 -8.97
CA SER A 159 8.32 13.16 -10.21
C SER A 159 6.93 13.78 -10.13
N GLN A 160 6.17 13.46 -9.08
CA GLN A 160 4.78 13.92 -8.91
C GLN A 160 4.70 15.03 -7.84
N PRO A 161 3.67 15.89 -7.90
CA PRO A 161 3.38 16.81 -6.79
C PRO A 161 3.14 16.04 -5.50
N GLU A 162 3.54 16.62 -4.36
CA GLU A 162 3.33 16.04 -3.03
C GLU A 162 1.84 15.76 -2.74
N THR A 163 0.93 16.56 -3.30
CA THR A 163 -0.52 16.34 -3.18
C THR A 163 -1.02 15.09 -3.91
N VAL A 164 -0.26 14.58 -4.89
CA VAL A 164 -0.58 13.35 -5.63
C VAL A 164 0.15 12.17 -5.01
N CYS A 165 1.45 12.29 -4.73
CA CYS A 165 2.25 11.24 -4.12
C CYS A 165 2.86 11.74 -2.80
N PRO A 166 2.12 11.68 -1.67
CA PRO A 166 2.54 12.31 -0.42
C PRO A 166 3.51 11.46 0.41
N MET A 167 3.67 10.17 0.12
CA MET A 167 4.51 9.28 0.90
C MET A 167 4.98 8.06 0.11
N ALA A 168 6.01 7.40 0.63
CA ALA A 168 6.50 6.11 0.17
C ALA A 168 6.19 5.02 1.21
N GLU A 169 5.83 3.83 0.75
CA GLU A 169 5.75 2.63 1.59
C GLU A 169 7.09 1.86 1.59
N PHE A 170 7.47 1.30 2.74
CA PHE A 170 8.62 0.41 2.86
C PHE A 170 8.28 -0.87 3.60
N LEU A 171 8.26 -2.00 2.87
CA LEU A 171 7.97 -3.32 3.43
C LEU A 171 9.19 -3.90 4.17
N ILE A 172 9.33 -3.60 5.46
CA ILE A 172 10.48 -3.94 6.31
C ILE A 172 10.94 -5.41 6.17
N LYS A 173 10.00 -6.36 6.09
CA LYS A 173 10.31 -7.80 6.00
C LYS A 173 10.58 -8.29 4.59
N HIS A 174 10.06 -7.60 3.58
CA HIS A 174 10.15 -8.02 2.18
C HIS A 174 11.41 -7.48 1.50
N GLN A 175 11.77 -6.24 1.83
CA GLN A 175 12.84 -5.51 1.15
C GLN A 175 14.23 -6.16 1.19
N PRO A 176 14.65 -6.85 2.28
CA PRO A 176 15.92 -7.58 2.27
C PRO A 176 16.02 -8.64 1.16
N ALA A 177 14.92 -9.33 0.86
CA ALA A 177 14.88 -10.33 -0.21
C ALA A 177 14.74 -9.68 -1.59
N ALA A 178 13.87 -8.67 -1.73
CA ALA A 178 13.64 -7.97 -2.99
C ALA A 178 14.92 -7.30 -3.53
N GLN A 179 15.74 -6.75 -2.63
CA GLN A 179 16.99 -6.07 -2.98
C GLN A 179 18.21 -6.99 -2.88
N PHE A 180 18.03 -8.30 -2.76
CA PHE A 180 19.14 -9.23 -2.51
C PHE A 180 20.24 -9.13 -3.57
N PHE A 181 19.91 -8.89 -4.85
CA PHE A 181 20.92 -8.76 -5.90
C PHE A 181 21.44 -7.34 -6.10
N HIS A 182 20.92 -6.34 -5.38
CA HIS A 182 21.36 -4.96 -5.51
C HIS A 182 22.68 -4.75 -4.76
N LYS A 183 23.60 -4.01 -5.38
CA LYS A 183 24.86 -3.60 -4.76
C LYS A 183 24.65 -2.60 -3.62
N THR A 184 23.64 -1.74 -3.76
CA THR A 184 23.24 -0.77 -2.75
C THR A 184 21.87 -1.15 -2.22
N TYR A 185 21.77 -1.31 -0.90
CA TYR A 185 20.49 -1.49 -0.23
C TYR A 185 19.88 -0.12 0.05
N VAL A 186 18.66 0.11 -0.44
CA VAL A 186 17.91 1.34 -0.21
C VAL A 186 16.90 1.09 0.90
N GLU A 187 17.01 1.89 1.95
CA GLU A 187 16.14 1.88 3.10
C GLU A 187 15.97 3.30 3.64
N PRO A 188 14.85 3.62 4.29
CA PRO A 188 14.63 4.93 4.84
C PRO A 188 15.53 5.15 6.07
N GLN A 189 16.12 6.33 6.15
CA GLN A 189 16.88 6.82 7.29
C GLN A 189 16.01 7.84 8.01
N ASP A 190 15.77 7.62 9.31
CA ASP A 190 14.86 8.44 10.13
C ASP A 190 13.48 8.70 9.49
N GLY A 191 12.92 7.65 8.87
CA GLY A 191 11.58 7.69 8.27
C GLY A 191 11.50 8.35 6.90
N ALA A 192 12.64 8.73 6.31
CA ALA A 192 12.71 9.38 5.00
C ALA A 192 13.69 8.67 4.06
N PHE A 193 13.41 8.73 2.76
CA PHE A 193 14.35 8.28 1.73
C PHE A 193 15.15 9.46 1.19
N ALA A 194 16.46 9.25 1.02
CA ALA A 194 17.23 10.08 0.11
C ALA A 194 16.87 9.69 -1.33
N LEU A 195 16.72 10.68 -2.21
CA LEU A 195 16.49 10.41 -3.62
C LEU A 195 17.73 9.75 -4.25
N PRO A 196 17.59 8.64 -4.98
CA PRO A 196 18.70 8.04 -5.70
C PRO A 196 19.31 9.02 -6.72
N THR A 197 20.63 9.17 -6.72
CA THR A 197 21.35 10.10 -7.62
C THR A 197 22.06 9.39 -8.78
N GLY A 198 21.99 8.06 -8.85
CA GLY A 198 22.59 7.26 -9.91
C GLY A 198 21.76 7.29 -11.21
N PRO A 199 22.33 6.82 -12.33
CA PRO A 199 21.60 6.74 -13.59
C PRO A 199 20.45 5.72 -13.53
N GLY A 200 19.39 5.98 -14.28
CA GLY A 200 18.21 5.10 -14.34
C GLY A 200 17.50 5.01 -12.99
N LEU A 201 17.17 3.78 -12.57
CA LEU A 201 16.56 3.50 -11.27
C LEU A 201 17.57 3.36 -10.12
N GLY A 202 18.85 3.65 -10.36
CA GLY A 202 19.91 3.46 -9.37
C GLY A 202 20.23 1.98 -9.05
N ILE A 203 19.77 1.04 -9.87
CA ILE A 203 20.02 -0.40 -9.69
C ILE A 203 21.36 -0.78 -10.31
N GLU A 204 22.29 -1.21 -9.47
CA GLU A 204 23.50 -1.94 -9.87
C GLU A 204 23.44 -3.34 -9.27
N ILE A 205 23.74 -4.38 -10.06
CA ILE A 205 23.75 -5.76 -9.58
C ILE A 205 25.08 -6.08 -8.90
N ASP A 206 25.00 -6.55 -7.66
CA ASP A 206 26.14 -7.09 -6.92
C ASP A 206 26.62 -8.40 -7.56
N GLN A 207 27.68 -8.31 -8.38
CA GLN A 207 28.23 -9.46 -9.08
C GLN A 207 28.71 -10.57 -8.13
N SER A 208 29.07 -10.24 -6.88
CA SER A 208 29.50 -11.24 -5.90
C SER A 208 28.38 -12.16 -5.44
N ARG A 209 27.12 -11.74 -5.59
CA ARG A 209 25.93 -12.53 -5.25
C ARG A 209 25.41 -13.37 -6.42
N VAL A 210 25.97 -13.19 -7.61
CA VAL A 210 25.53 -13.88 -8.83
C VAL A 210 26.34 -15.17 -9.01
N LEU A 211 25.72 -16.32 -8.69
CA LEU A 211 26.37 -17.63 -8.86
C LEU A 211 26.31 -18.14 -10.31
N LYS A 212 25.25 -17.81 -11.05
CA LYS A 212 25.05 -18.24 -12.43
C LYS A 212 24.18 -17.22 -13.17
N ARG A 213 24.56 -16.90 -14.42
CA ARG A 213 23.76 -16.11 -15.36
C ARG A 213 23.55 -16.93 -16.62
N ALA A 214 22.30 -17.11 -17.03
CA ALA A 214 21.96 -17.79 -18.27
C ALA A 214 21.06 -16.88 -19.11
N ARG A 215 21.24 -16.92 -20.42
CA ARG A 215 20.29 -16.30 -21.35
C ARG A 215 19.15 -17.30 -21.54
N VAL A 216 17.93 -16.89 -21.18
CA VAL A 216 16.72 -17.63 -21.54
C VAL A 216 16.35 -17.14 -22.93
N THR A 217 16.33 -18.06 -23.89
CA THR A 217 15.89 -17.84 -25.28
C THR A 217 14.57 -18.52 -25.50
#